data_AF-A0A6D1QCG7-F1
#
_entry.id   AF-A0A6D1QCG7-F1
#
_cell.length_a   1.000
_cell.length_b   1.000
_cell.length_c   1.000
_cell.angle_alpha   90.00
_cell.angle_beta   90.00
_cell.angle_gamma   90.00
#
_symmetry.space_group_name_H-M   'P 1'
#
loop_
_entity.id
_entity.type
_entity.pdbx_description
1 polymer ?
#
loop_
_entity_poly.entity_id
_entity_poly.type
_entity_poly.pdbx_seq_one_letter_code
_entity_poly.pdbx_strand_id
1 'polypeptide(L)'
;MTTTEHPVRQLLWCALNALKTAQENHNITSETGLRHYLLEWLSGASRHPEFRSLPGEIMALKALTEKDRNIPIIGTLNTLFLSSATVGECPLFRFRAALGKLQKAGWRTYVCPWPERVFNESIERACSGKRHLLQLSRTEECFLPTGDMRAPVTLQLITPLHRKTMQLLEAAELIFSDEGFQVVRGYEHQFGIERRETLFHTLFIGLPSLPEDVWGATQEQTTITLH
;
A
#
# COMPACT_ATOMS: atom_id res chain seq x y z
N MET A 1 -5.76 23.61 -4.86
CA MET A 1 -5.56 22.23 -5.33
C MET A 1 -6.60 21.37 -4.64
N THR A 2 -7.56 20.83 -5.39
CA THR A 2 -8.65 20.00 -4.85
C THR A 2 -8.07 18.65 -4.45
N THR A 3 -7.83 18.44 -3.16
CA THR A 3 -7.58 17.13 -2.57
C THR A 3 -8.83 16.28 -2.82
N THR A 4 -8.84 15.49 -3.88
CA THR A 4 -9.93 14.52 -4.12
C THR A 4 -9.95 13.56 -2.96
N GLU A 5 -10.98 13.68 -2.12
CA GLU A 5 -11.19 12.85 -0.94
C GLU A 5 -11.19 11.36 -1.34
N HIS A 6 -10.53 10.50 -0.56
CA HIS A 6 -10.35 9.09 -0.91
C HIS A 6 -11.73 8.43 -1.15
N PRO A 7 -11.97 7.71 -2.26
CA PRO A 7 -13.30 7.21 -2.63
C PRO A 7 -14.00 6.38 -1.54
N VAL A 8 -13.23 5.64 -0.72
CA VAL A 8 -13.75 4.88 0.43
C VAL A 8 -14.21 5.79 1.57
N ARG A 9 -13.53 6.91 1.79
CA ARG A 9 -13.92 7.90 2.81
C ARG A 9 -15.22 8.57 2.42
N GLN A 10 -15.37 8.92 1.14
CA GLN A 10 -16.61 9.44 0.57
C GLN A 10 -17.76 8.42 0.71
N LEU A 11 -17.51 7.14 0.44
CA LEU A 11 -18.49 6.06 0.64
C LEU A 11 -18.94 5.97 2.11
N LEU A 12 -18.01 5.99 3.06
CA LEU A 12 -18.30 5.95 4.51
C LEU A 12 -19.09 7.18 4.97
N TRP A 13 -18.74 8.36 4.49
CA TRP A 13 -19.45 9.61 4.78
C TRP A 13 -20.89 9.57 4.26
N CYS A 14 -21.08 9.15 3.01
CA CYS A 14 -22.40 9.00 2.41
C CYS A 14 -23.26 7.98 3.17
N ALA A 15 -22.68 6.85 3.59
CA ALA A 15 -23.37 5.85 4.42
C ALA A 15 -23.81 6.43 5.77
N LEU A 16 -22.94 7.19 6.46
CA LEU A 16 -23.27 7.84 7.73
C LEU A 16 -24.40 8.87 7.57
N ASN A 17 -24.36 9.69 6.51
CA ASN A 17 -25.43 10.64 6.23
C ASN A 17 -26.75 9.96 5.86
N ALA A 18 -26.69 8.85 5.13
CA ALA A 18 -27.89 8.07 4.82
C ALA A 18 -28.54 7.53 6.12
N LEU A 19 -27.75 7.02 7.06
CA LEU A 19 -28.26 6.59 8.37
C LEU A 19 -28.82 7.75 9.19
N LYS A 20 -28.14 8.90 9.21
CA LYS A 20 -28.66 10.11 9.87
C LYS A 20 -30.01 10.54 9.27
N THR A 21 -30.11 10.53 7.94
CA THR A 21 -31.35 10.82 7.21
C THR A 21 -32.46 9.80 7.56
N ALA A 22 -32.12 8.52 7.70
CA ALA A 22 -33.05 7.49 8.15
C ALA A 22 -33.59 7.75 9.56
N GLN A 23 -32.74 8.23 10.47
CA GLN A 23 -33.14 8.60 11.83
C GLN A 23 -34.03 9.84 11.84
N GLU A 24 -33.61 10.90 11.16
CA GLU A 24 -34.25 12.22 11.21
C GLU A 24 -35.55 12.28 10.38
N ASN A 25 -35.56 11.68 9.19
CA ASN A 25 -36.67 11.84 8.24
C ASN A 25 -37.60 10.61 8.18
N HIS A 26 -37.11 9.44 8.57
CA HIS A 26 -37.86 8.19 8.51
C HIS A 26 -38.11 7.56 9.89
N ASN A 27 -37.67 8.21 10.99
CA ASN A 27 -37.80 7.72 12.36
C ASN A 27 -37.26 6.30 12.58
N ILE A 28 -36.29 5.86 11.78
CA ILE A 28 -35.65 4.55 11.92
C ILE A 28 -34.58 4.67 12.99
N THR A 29 -34.90 4.32 14.24
CA THR A 29 -33.99 4.48 15.39
C THR A 29 -33.46 3.16 15.94
N SER A 30 -34.06 2.03 15.57
CA SER A 30 -33.61 0.70 16.01
C SER A 30 -32.36 0.25 15.24
N GLU A 31 -31.44 -0.42 15.93
CA GLU A 31 -30.21 -0.95 15.32
C GLU A 31 -30.51 -1.88 14.13
N THR A 32 -31.49 -2.77 14.28
CA THR A 32 -31.96 -3.65 13.20
C THR A 32 -32.48 -2.86 12.00
N GLY A 33 -33.25 -1.79 12.24
CA GLY A 33 -33.77 -0.92 11.20
C GLY A 33 -32.67 -0.17 10.46
N LEU A 34 -31.70 0.38 11.20
CA LEU A 34 -30.55 1.09 10.64
C LEU A 34 -29.69 0.16 9.76
N ARG A 35 -29.41 -1.06 10.22
CA ARG A 35 -28.67 -2.05 9.44
C ARG A 35 -29.40 -2.47 8.17
N HIS A 36 -30.71 -2.70 8.25
CA HIS A 36 -31.52 -3.04 7.08
C HIS A 36 -31.52 -1.90 6.06
N TYR A 37 -31.74 -0.66 6.52
CA TYR A 37 -31.68 0.53 5.68
C TYR A 37 -30.31 0.69 5.00
N LEU A 38 -29.23 0.47 5.74
CA LEU A 38 -27.86 0.56 5.20
C LEU A 38 -27.59 -0.50 4.11
N LEU A 39 -28.08 -1.73 4.27
CA LEU A 39 -27.91 -2.78 3.25
C LEU A 39 -28.62 -2.44 1.93
N GLU A 40 -29.83 -1.89 2.02
CA GLU A 40 -30.56 -1.38 0.85
C GLU A 40 -29.81 -0.21 0.22
N TRP A 41 -29.37 0.74 1.03
CA TRP A 41 -28.58 1.88 0.55
C TRP A 41 -27.29 1.45 -0.15
N LEU A 42 -26.51 0.53 0.43
CA LEU A 42 -25.28 -0.01 -0.17
C LEU A 42 -25.55 -0.76 -1.48
N SER A 43 -26.74 -1.37 -1.62
CA SER A 43 -27.17 -2.03 -2.86
C SER A 43 -27.51 -1.02 -3.96
N GLY A 44 -28.00 0.16 -3.59
CA GLY A 44 -28.14 1.31 -4.51
C GLY A 44 -26.79 1.95 -4.84
N ALA A 45 -25.91 2.13 -3.85
CA ALA A 45 -24.62 2.79 -4.00
C ALA A 45 -23.72 2.12 -5.05
N SER A 46 -23.76 0.79 -5.16
CA SER A 46 -22.99 0.04 -6.18
C SER A 46 -23.34 0.39 -7.63
N ARG A 47 -24.52 0.98 -7.86
CA ARG A 47 -24.98 1.43 -9.18
C ARG A 47 -24.59 2.87 -9.47
N HIS A 48 -24.16 3.63 -8.46
CA HIS A 48 -23.78 5.02 -8.61
C HIS A 48 -22.40 5.15 -9.30
N PRO A 49 -22.24 6.05 -10.28
CA PRO A 49 -20.96 6.22 -11.01
C PRO A 49 -19.76 6.47 -10.08
N GLU A 50 -19.97 7.18 -8.98
CA GLU A 50 -18.96 7.57 -7.99
C GLU A 50 -18.35 6.37 -7.24
N PHE A 51 -19.10 5.29 -7.06
CA PHE A 51 -18.65 4.11 -6.30
C PHE A 51 -18.42 2.87 -7.16
N ARG A 52 -18.49 3.01 -8.50
CA ARG A 52 -18.33 1.90 -9.44
C ARG A 52 -16.96 1.21 -9.34
N SER A 53 -15.94 1.93 -8.88
CA SER A 53 -14.57 1.41 -8.67
C SER A 53 -14.36 0.71 -7.33
N LEU A 54 -15.37 0.62 -6.46
CA LEU A 54 -15.26 0.10 -5.08
C LEU A 54 -16.13 -1.14 -4.78
N PRO A 55 -16.23 -2.14 -5.68
CA PRO A 55 -17.10 -3.29 -5.45
C PRO A 55 -16.67 -4.13 -4.24
N GLY A 56 -15.36 -4.22 -3.96
CA GLY A 56 -14.83 -4.98 -2.82
C GLY A 56 -15.17 -4.33 -1.48
N GLU A 57 -15.03 -3.02 -1.39
CA GLU A 57 -15.29 -2.24 -0.18
C GLU A 57 -16.79 -2.20 0.14
N ILE A 58 -17.64 -2.08 -0.88
CA ILE A 58 -19.10 -2.19 -0.70
C ILE A 58 -19.46 -3.58 -0.18
N MET A 59 -18.89 -4.66 -0.72
CA MET A 59 -19.14 -6.01 -0.20
C MET A 59 -18.64 -6.18 1.23
N ALA A 60 -17.47 -5.64 1.57
CA ALA A 60 -16.94 -5.67 2.92
C ALA A 60 -17.84 -4.93 3.92
N LEU A 61 -18.37 -3.76 3.54
CA LEU A 61 -19.33 -3.02 4.36
C LEU A 61 -20.65 -3.76 4.54
N LYS A 62 -21.17 -4.44 3.50
CA LYS A 62 -22.36 -5.29 3.64
C LYS A 62 -22.12 -6.42 4.63
N ALA A 63 -21.02 -7.16 4.47
CA ALA A 63 -20.65 -8.23 5.38
C ALA A 63 -20.47 -7.74 6.82
N LEU A 64 -19.88 -6.55 7.01
CA LEU A 64 -19.75 -5.91 8.32
C LEU A 64 -21.12 -5.54 8.91
N THR A 65 -22.03 -5.03 8.08
CA THR A 65 -23.39 -4.64 8.49
C THR A 65 -24.24 -5.84 8.90
N GLU A 66 -23.95 -7.02 8.35
CA GLU A 66 -24.62 -8.28 8.71
C GLU A 66 -24.00 -8.93 9.96
N LYS A 67 -22.70 -8.69 10.20
CA LYS A 67 -21.92 -9.28 11.29
C LYS A 67 -22.13 -8.53 12.61
N ASP A 68 -22.08 -9.31 13.70
CA ASP A 68 -22.07 -8.86 15.10
C ASP A 68 -23.06 -7.72 15.43
N ARG A 69 -24.32 -8.11 15.67
CA ARG A 69 -25.43 -7.19 15.94
C ARG A 69 -25.36 -6.53 17.31
N ASN A 70 -24.38 -6.90 18.15
CA ASN A 70 -24.21 -6.34 19.49
C ASN A 70 -23.46 -5.01 19.49
N ILE A 71 -22.76 -4.69 18.40
CA ILE A 71 -22.00 -3.44 18.24
C ILE A 71 -22.84 -2.45 17.42
N PRO A 72 -23.05 -1.19 17.84
CA PRO A 72 -23.81 -0.22 17.07
C PRO A 72 -23.17 0.11 15.71
N ILE A 73 -23.92 -0.02 14.60
CA ILE A 73 -23.41 0.15 13.24
C ILE A 73 -22.91 1.58 12.97
N ILE A 74 -23.59 2.59 13.53
CA ILE A 74 -23.18 3.99 13.42
C ILE A 74 -21.82 4.21 14.10
N GLY A 75 -21.59 3.59 15.27
CA GLY A 75 -20.31 3.67 15.97
C GLY A 75 -19.18 3.02 15.18
N THR A 76 -19.44 1.85 14.60
CA THR A 76 -18.49 1.15 13.72
C THR A 76 -18.15 1.97 12.49
N LEU A 77 -19.15 2.52 11.78
CA LEU A 77 -18.94 3.35 10.59
C LEU A 77 -18.21 4.65 10.93
N ASN A 78 -18.51 5.30 12.06
CA ASN A 78 -17.79 6.48 12.51
C ASN A 78 -16.31 6.16 12.79
N THR A 79 -16.03 5.01 13.42
CA THR A 79 -14.66 4.56 13.66
C THR A 79 -13.93 4.33 12.33
N LEU A 80 -14.55 3.62 11.38
CA LEU A 80 -14.00 3.43 10.04
C LEU A 80 -13.83 4.76 9.29
N PHE A 81 -14.76 5.70 9.43
CA PHE A 81 -14.68 7.01 8.81
C PHE A 81 -13.54 7.85 9.38
N LEU A 82 -13.35 7.86 10.70
CA LEU A 82 -12.22 8.54 11.35
C LEU A 82 -10.89 7.91 10.93
N SER A 83 -10.80 6.58 10.94
CA SER A 83 -9.64 5.84 10.42
C SER A 83 -9.45 6.01 8.91
N SER A 84 -10.50 6.35 8.15
CA SER A 84 -10.39 6.64 6.72
C SER A 84 -9.77 8.02 6.45
N ALA A 85 -9.86 8.96 7.40
CA ALA A 85 -9.17 10.24 7.33
C ALA A 85 -7.65 10.02 7.35
N THR A 86 -7.23 9.02 8.13
CA THR A 86 -5.85 8.59 8.22
C THR A 86 -5.46 7.58 7.15
N VAL A 87 -6.33 7.16 6.21
CA VAL A 87 -5.90 6.24 5.13
C VAL A 87 -4.89 6.91 4.20
N GLY A 88 -5.06 8.21 3.94
CA GLY A 88 -4.06 9.03 3.23
C GLY A 88 -2.82 9.37 4.06
N GLU A 89 -2.87 9.17 5.38
CA GLU A 89 -1.74 9.36 6.32
C GLU A 89 -1.07 8.04 6.72
N CYS A 90 -1.78 6.91 6.55
CA CYS A 90 -1.36 5.59 7.01
C CYS A 90 -0.18 5.12 6.16
N PRO A 91 1.00 4.96 6.77
CA PRO A 91 2.20 4.58 6.03
C PRO A 91 2.01 3.26 5.27
N LEU A 92 1.34 2.26 5.84
CA LEU A 92 1.12 0.99 5.16
C LEU A 92 0.26 1.15 3.88
N PHE A 93 -0.77 2.00 3.89
CA PHE A 93 -1.62 2.19 2.72
C PHE A 93 -0.94 3.04 1.64
N ARG A 94 -0.24 4.10 2.02
CA ARG A 94 0.61 4.90 1.11
C ARG A 94 1.68 4.03 0.45
N PHE A 95 2.31 3.15 1.22
CA PHE A 95 3.30 2.20 0.70
C PHE A 95 2.67 1.24 -0.32
N ARG A 96 1.50 0.66 -0.02
CA ARG A 96 0.75 -0.18 -0.97
C ARG A 96 0.29 0.59 -2.22
N ALA A 97 -0.08 1.85 -2.07
CA ALA A 97 -0.43 2.72 -3.20
C ALA A 97 0.77 2.95 -4.12
N ALA A 98 1.96 3.22 -3.56
CA ALA A 98 3.21 3.31 -4.30
C ALA A 98 3.53 2.01 -5.06
N LEU A 99 3.39 0.84 -4.42
CA LEU A 99 3.54 -0.45 -5.08
C LEU A 99 2.56 -0.62 -6.26
N GLY A 100 1.30 -0.21 -6.08
CA GLY A 100 0.30 -0.24 -7.14
C GLY A 100 0.63 0.68 -8.32
N LYS A 101 1.19 1.87 -8.06
CA LYS A 101 1.70 2.79 -9.10
C LYS A 101 2.88 2.18 -9.86
N LEU A 102 3.81 1.54 -9.16
CA LEU A 102 4.94 0.83 -9.78
C LEU A 102 4.48 -0.34 -10.66
N GLN A 103 3.49 -1.11 -10.20
CA GLN A 103 2.88 -2.18 -11.00
C GLN A 103 2.28 -1.63 -12.30
N LYS A 104 1.56 -0.51 -12.24
CA LYS A 104 1.03 0.19 -13.42
C LYS A 104 2.13 0.72 -14.34
N ALA A 105 3.27 1.13 -13.79
CA ALA A 105 4.48 1.50 -14.54
C ALA A 105 5.24 0.28 -15.12
N GLY A 106 4.75 -0.94 -14.86
CA GLY A 106 5.23 -2.21 -15.41
C GLY A 106 6.37 -2.84 -14.61
N TRP A 107 6.50 -2.52 -13.32
CA TRP A 107 7.31 -3.26 -12.36
C TRP A 107 6.53 -4.47 -11.84
N ARG A 108 7.20 -5.59 -11.66
CA ARG A 108 6.62 -6.77 -11.02
C ARG A 108 7.06 -6.83 -9.57
N THR A 109 6.12 -6.79 -8.65
CA THR A 109 6.42 -6.74 -7.21
C THR A 109 6.41 -8.16 -6.62
N TYR A 110 7.46 -8.51 -5.89
CA TYR A 110 7.59 -9.77 -5.17
C TYR A 110 8.05 -9.51 -3.75
N VAL A 111 7.64 -10.36 -2.82
CA VAL A 111 8.16 -10.36 -1.45
C VAL A 111 9.08 -11.56 -1.31
N CYS A 112 10.33 -11.32 -0.93
CA CYS A 112 11.26 -12.39 -0.62
C CYS A 112 10.74 -13.08 0.66
N PRO A 113 10.47 -14.40 0.61
CA PRO A 113 9.79 -15.04 1.73
C PRO A 113 10.73 -15.26 2.92
N TRP A 114 12.06 -15.33 2.69
CA TRP A 114 13.07 -15.67 3.69
C TRP A 114 14.41 -14.97 3.37
N PRO A 115 15.15 -14.42 4.35
CA PRO A 115 16.45 -13.77 4.12
C PRO A 115 17.48 -14.64 3.39
N GLU A 116 17.49 -15.95 3.67
CA GLU A 116 18.45 -16.90 3.07
C GLU A 116 18.17 -17.13 1.58
N ARG A 117 16.95 -16.80 1.11
CA ARG A 117 16.55 -16.94 -0.28
C ARG A 117 16.76 -15.67 -1.11
N VAL A 118 17.25 -14.57 -0.50
CA VAL A 118 17.45 -13.29 -1.20
C VAL A 118 18.27 -13.48 -2.47
N PHE A 119 19.41 -14.16 -2.40
CA PHE A 119 20.25 -14.39 -3.58
C PHE A 119 19.48 -15.15 -4.69
N ASN A 120 18.87 -16.28 -4.35
CA ASN A 120 18.16 -17.13 -5.31
C ASN A 120 16.97 -16.40 -5.96
N GLU A 121 16.17 -15.70 -5.15
CA GLU A 121 15.04 -14.91 -5.67
C GLU A 121 15.53 -13.78 -6.59
N SER A 122 16.61 -13.10 -6.21
CA SER A 122 17.19 -12.01 -7.00
C SER A 122 17.66 -12.48 -8.37
N ILE A 123 18.39 -13.61 -8.42
CA ILE A 123 18.86 -14.21 -9.68
C ILE A 123 17.68 -14.68 -10.53
N GLU A 124 16.67 -15.33 -9.95
CA GLU A 124 15.49 -15.78 -10.70
C GLU A 124 14.75 -14.60 -11.36
N ARG A 125 14.61 -13.48 -10.64
CA ARG A 125 14.04 -12.25 -11.20
C ARG A 125 14.94 -11.64 -12.28
N ALA A 126 16.26 -11.66 -12.12
CA ALA A 126 17.19 -11.16 -13.14
C ALA A 126 17.09 -11.96 -14.45
N CYS A 127 17.11 -13.29 -14.37
CA CYS A 127 16.98 -14.19 -15.53
C CYS A 127 15.72 -13.92 -16.37
N SER A 128 14.62 -13.53 -15.72
CA SER A 128 13.35 -13.26 -16.41
C SER A 128 13.40 -12.13 -17.44
N GLY A 129 14.41 -11.24 -17.38
CA GLY A 129 14.52 -10.09 -18.29
C GLY A 129 13.49 -8.99 -18.09
N LYS A 130 12.78 -9.01 -16.97
CA LYS A 130 11.73 -8.03 -16.67
C LYS A 130 12.17 -7.16 -15.49
N ARG A 131 11.46 -6.05 -15.31
CA ARG A 131 11.66 -5.15 -14.18
C ARG A 131 10.95 -5.72 -12.97
N HIS A 132 11.69 -5.94 -11.90
CA HIS A 132 11.17 -6.46 -10.65
C HIS A 132 11.50 -5.54 -9.49
N LEU A 133 10.57 -5.50 -8.55
CA LEU A 133 10.75 -4.90 -7.24
C LEU A 133 10.65 -6.04 -6.24
N LEU A 134 11.78 -6.45 -5.68
CA LEU A 134 11.86 -7.51 -4.68
C LEU A 134 11.93 -6.88 -3.30
N GLN A 135 10.90 -7.05 -2.48
CA GLN A 135 10.90 -6.63 -1.09
C GLN A 135 11.68 -7.63 -0.25
N LEU A 136 12.73 -7.17 0.43
CA LEU A 136 13.63 -8.01 1.24
C LEU A 136 13.20 -8.07 2.70
N SER A 137 12.60 -7.01 3.23
CA SER A 137 12.10 -6.98 4.61
C SER A 137 10.65 -7.45 4.70
N ARG A 138 10.26 -8.07 5.81
CA ARG A 138 8.87 -8.49 6.00
C ARG A 138 7.99 -7.29 6.34
N THR A 139 6.73 -7.31 5.91
CA THR A 139 5.82 -6.17 6.13
C THR A 139 5.57 -5.97 7.63
N GLU A 140 5.40 -7.07 8.36
CA GLU A 140 5.23 -7.14 9.81
C GLU A 140 6.48 -6.72 10.61
N GLU A 141 7.65 -6.69 9.99
CA GLU A 141 8.87 -6.11 10.60
C GLU A 141 8.84 -4.59 10.49
N CYS A 142 8.31 -4.05 9.39
CA CYS A 142 8.34 -2.63 9.07
C CYS A 142 7.12 -1.85 9.57
N PHE A 143 5.97 -2.51 9.70
CA PHE A 143 4.69 -1.89 10.06
C PHE A 143 4.05 -2.56 11.27
N LEU A 144 3.47 -1.75 12.16
CA LEU A 144 2.60 -2.21 13.23
C LEU A 144 1.24 -2.68 12.66
N PRO A 145 0.46 -3.48 13.42
CA PRO A 145 -0.90 -3.86 13.01
C PRO A 145 -1.83 -2.67 12.74
N THR A 146 -1.55 -1.50 13.35
CA THR A 146 -2.24 -0.23 13.12
C THR A 146 -1.92 0.39 11.74
N GLY A 147 -0.87 -0.07 11.06
CA GLY A 147 -0.38 0.45 9.79
C GLY A 147 0.72 1.50 9.93
N ASP A 148 1.07 1.88 11.17
CA ASP A 148 2.18 2.79 11.45
C ASP A 148 3.53 2.13 11.12
N MET A 149 4.42 2.91 10.52
CA MET A 149 5.75 2.44 10.16
C MET A 149 6.71 2.59 11.36
N ARG A 150 7.45 1.52 11.66
CA ARG A 150 8.46 1.49 12.74
C ARG A 150 9.88 1.26 12.24
N ALA A 151 10.04 0.80 11.01
CA ALA A 151 11.33 0.59 10.37
C ALA A 151 11.20 0.75 8.84
N PRO A 152 12.28 1.11 8.12
CA PRO A 152 12.25 1.23 6.67
C PRO A 152 12.01 -0.12 5.98
N VAL A 153 11.28 -0.10 4.87
CA VAL A 153 11.16 -1.25 3.98
C VAL A 153 12.39 -1.33 3.08
N THR A 154 13.05 -2.48 3.05
CA THR A 154 14.17 -2.73 2.14
C THR A 154 13.65 -3.33 0.84
N LEU A 155 13.93 -2.66 -0.28
CA LEU A 155 13.55 -3.08 -1.62
C LEU A 155 14.78 -3.23 -2.49
N GLN A 156 14.75 -4.19 -3.40
CA GLN A 156 15.75 -4.34 -4.46
C GLN A 156 15.06 -4.23 -5.82
N LEU A 157 15.45 -3.22 -6.59
CA LEU A 157 15.02 -3.01 -7.96
C LEU A 157 15.95 -3.80 -8.86
N ILE A 158 15.39 -4.72 -9.62
CA ILE A 158 16.11 -5.61 -10.53
C ILE A 158 15.63 -5.30 -11.94
N THR A 159 16.51 -4.79 -12.79
CA THR A 159 16.15 -4.37 -14.14
C THR A 159 17.26 -4.67 -15.14
N PRO A 160 16.93 -5.15 -16.35
CA PRO A 160 17.88 -5.14 -17.46
C PRO A 160 18.38 -3.71 -17.71
N LEU A 161 19.68 -3.57 -17.98
CA LEU A 161 20.30 -2.30 -18.29
C LEU A 161 19.96 -1.89 -19.72
N HIS A 162 19.40 -0.70 -19.87
CA HIS A 162 19.14 -0.06 -21.15
C HIS A 162 19.21 1.46 -21.01
N ARG A 163 19.09 2.19 -22.12
CA ARG A 163 19.28 3.66 -22.17
C ARG A 163 18.41 4.48 -21.22
N LYS A 164 17.29 3.93 -20.72
CA LYS A 164 16.35 4.64 -19.83
C LYS A 164 16.38 4.08 -18.40
N THR A 165 17.31 3.19 -18.05
CA THR A 165 17.33 2.56 -16.73
C THR A 165 17.38 3.60 -15.62
N MET A 166 18.26 4.60 -15.69
CA MET A 166 18.34 5.66 -14.67
C MET A 166 17.01 6.43 -14.51
N GLN A 167 16.38 6.81 -15.62
CA GLN A 167 15.07 7.48 -15.61
C GLN A 167 13.98 6.61 -14.98
N LEU A 168 14.04 5.29 -15.17
CA LEU A 168 13.10 4.36 -14.57
C LEU A 168 13.32 4.19 -13.06
N LEU A 169 14.57 4.20 -12.60
CA LEU A 169 14.89 4.17 -11.17
C LEU A 169 14.44 5.47 -10.49
N GLU A 170 14.79 6.62 -11.07
CA GLU A 170 14.36 7.93 -10.57
C GLU A 170 12.83 8.04 -10.51
N ALA A 171 12.12 7.56 -11.54
CA ALA A 171 10.66 7.53 -11.54
C ALA A 171 10.12 6.60 -10.42
N ALA A 172 10.80 5.51 -10.11
CA ALA A 172 10.40 4.62 -9.02
C ALA A 172 10.59 5.26 -7.64
N GLU A 173 11.71 5.95 -7.43
CA GLU A 173 11.97 6.72 -6.22
C GLU A 173 10.98 7.86 -6.03
N LEU A 174 10.65 8.56 -7.13
CA LEU A 174 9.68 9.65 -7.12
C LEU A 174 8.28 9.14 -6.73
N ILE A 175 7.87 7.95 -7.19
CA ILE A 175 6.58 7.36 -6.80
C ILE A 175 6.47 7.19 -5.27
N PHE A 176 7.55 6.76 -4.60
CA PHE A 176 7.55 6.65 -3.14
C PHE A 176 7.62 8.03 -2.47
N SER A 177 8.41 8.96 -3.04
CA SER A 177 8.53 10.33 -2.53
C SER A 177 7.22 11.12 -2.64
N ASP A 178 6.44 10.91 -3.70
CA ASP A 178 5.10 11.49 -3.91
C ASP A 178 4.08 10.94 -2.92
N GLU A 179 4.28 9.70 -2.47
CA GLU A 179 3.56 9.09 -1.34
C GLU A 179 4.20 9.49 0.00
N GLY A 180 5.07 10.51 0.02
CA GLY A 180 5.72 11.15 1.16
C GLY A 180 6.63 10.26 2.00
N PHE A 181 7.23 9.24 1.39
CA PHE A 181 8.33 8.49 2.00
C PHE A 181 9.67 9.18 1.72
N GLN A 182 10.58 9.09 2.68
CA GLN A 182 11.99 9.29 2.43
C GLN A 182 12.54 8.02 1.76
N VAL A 183 13.30 8.23 0.68
CA VAL A 183 13.96 7.17 -0.08
C VAL A 183 15.46 7.32 0.11
N VAL A 184 16.10 6.30 0.67
CA VAL A 184 17.55 6.24 0.82
C VAL A 184 18.10 5.17 -0.11
N ARG A 185 19.04 5.57 -0.97
CA ARG A 185 19.71 4.64 -1.88
C ARG A 185 20.76 3.83 -1.11
N GLY A 186 20.72 2.52 -1.30
CA GLY A 186 21.72 1.58 -0.81
C GLY A 186 22.69 1.17 -1.92
N TYR A 187 23.09 -0.10 -1.89
CA TYR A 187 24.03 -0.64 -2.87
C TYR A 187 23.46 -0.76 -4.26
N GLU A 188 24.30 -0.47 -5.23
CA GLU A 188 24.07 -0.68 -6.65
C GLU A 188 25.10 -1.67 -7.20
N HIS A 189 24.62 -2.74 -7.84
CA HIS A 189 25.47 -3.73 -8.47
C HIS A 189 24.99 -4.03 -9.88
N GLN A 190 25.94 -4.16 -10.80
CA GLN A 190 25.68 -4.57 -12.18
C GLN A 190 26.31 -5.93 -12.44
N PHE A 191 25.52 -6.86 -12.97
CA PHE A 191 25.99 -8.20 -13.30
C PHE A 191 25.53 -8.61 -14.71
N GLY A 192 26.41 -9.30 -15.42
CA GLY A 192 26.05 -10.01 -16.65
C GLY A 192 25.33 -11.32 -16.32
N ILE A 193 24.02 -11.39 -16.59
CA ILE A 193 23.18 -12.56 -16.32
C ILE A 193 22.45 -12.93 -17.61
N GLU A 194 22.56 -14.19 -18.04
CA GLU A 194 21.94 -14.69 -19.28
C GLU A 194 22.18 -13.76 -20.50
N ARG A 195 23.45 -13.39 -20.72
CA ARG A 195 23.90 -12.50 -21.81
C ARG A 195 23.29 -11.08 -21.78
N ARG A 196 22.80 -10.64 -20.62
CA ARG A 196 22.21 -9.31 -20.42
C ARG A 196 22.83 -8.66 -19.20
N GLU A 197 23.23 -7.40 -19.33
CA GLU A 197 23.58 -6.58 -18.18
C GLU A 197 22.32 -6.32 -17.37
N THR A 198 22.35 -6.66 -16.08
CA THR A 198 21.24 -6.46 -15.14
C THR A 198 21.73 -5.62 -13.98
N LEU A 199 20.96 -4.60 -13.64
CA LEU A 199 21.20 -3.73 -12.51
C LEU A 199 20.36 -4.15 -11.32
N PHE A 200 20.99 -4.19 -10.16
CA PHE A 200 20.40 -4.42 -8.85
C PHE A 200 20.61 -3.15 -8.04
N HIS A 201 19.52 -2.45 -7.73
CA HIS A 201 19.56 -1.18 -7.01
C HIS A 201 18.74 -1.31 -5.72
N THR A 202 19.41 -1.15 -4.58
CA THR A 202 18.77 -1.30 -3.26
C THR A 202 18.20 0.04 -2.80
N LEU A 203 16.95 0.06 -2.34
CA LEU A 203 16.31 1.22 -1.74
C LEU A 203 15.82 0.89 -0.33
N PHE A 204 15.98 1.83 0.58
CA PHE A 204 15.31 1.84 1.87
C PHE A 204 14.19 2.89 1.82
N ILE A 205 12.96 2.46 2.10
CA ILE A 205 11.75 3.31 2.04
C ILE A 205 11.20 3.48 3.44
N GLY A 206 11.25 4.70 3.97
CA GLY A 206 10.87 4.99 5.35
C GLY A 206 10.19 6.34 5.52
N LEU A 207 9.69 6.64 6.73
CA LEU A 207 9.22 7.98 7.06
C LEU A 207 10.40 8.88 7.47
N PRO A 208 10.36 10.19 7.16
CA PRO A 208 11.40 11.13 7.61
C PRO A 208 11.56 11.22 9.13
N SER A 209 10.54 10.81 9.89
CA SER A 209 10.56 10.77 11.36
C SER A 209 11.22 9.52 11.94
N LEU A 210 11.61 8.55 11.11
CA LEU A 210 12.30 7.36 11.61
C LEU A 210 13.72 7.73 12.08
N PRO A 211 14.17 7.17 13.23
CA PRO A 211 15.53 7.35 13.71
C PRO A 211 16.60 6.97 12.66
N GLU A 212 17.72 7.68 12.60
CA GLU A 212 18.78 7.40 11.61
C GLU A 212 19.38 5.98 11.75
N ASP A 213 19.44 5.45 12.97
CA ASP A 213 20.00 4.14 13.30
C ASP A 213 19.17 2.95 12.81
N VAL A 214 17.90 3.17 12.44
CA VAL A 214 17.06 2.10 11.86
C VAL A 214 17.18 1.98 10.34
N TRP A 215 17.91 2.89 9.68
CA TRP A 215 18.14 2.82 8.25
C TRP A 215 19.32 1.90 7.95
N GLY A 216 19.10 0.92 7.06
CA GLY A 216 20.12 -0.07 6.67
C GLY A 216 21.28 0.48 5.83
N ALA A 217 21.43 1.81 5.74
CA ALA A 217 22.50 2.49 5.04
C ALA A 217 23.64 2.88 6.00
N THR A 218 24.11 1.96 6.84
CA THR A 218 25.42 2.14 7.48
C THR A 218 26.50 1.94 6.44
N GLN A 219 27.26 3.01 6.15
CA GLN A 219 28.56 2.91 5.50
C GLN A 219 29.40 1.83 6.20
N GLU A 220 30.09 1.01 5.42
CA GLU A 220 30.97 -0.09 5.85
C GLU A 220 30.27 -1.41 6.21
N GLN A 221 30.17 -2.31 5.23
CA GLN A 221 30.44 -3.74 5.45
C GLN A 221 30.99 -4.38 4.17
N THR A 222 32.32 -4.23 4.04
CA THR A 222 33.30 -5.19 3.53
C THR A 222 32.93 -6.01 2.29
N THR A 223 33.59 -5.64 1.19
CA THR A 223 34.09 -6.51 0.12
C THR A 223 33.79 -8.00 0.32
N ILE A 224 32.72 -8.50 -0.29
CA ILE A 224 32.62 -9.92 -0.59
C ILE A 224 33.48 -10.14 -1.83
N THR A 225 34.76 -10.43 -1.60
CA THR A 225 35.64 -11.00 -2.62
C THR A 225 35.09 -12.40 -2.92
N LEU A 226 34.43 -12.56 -4.07
CA LEU A 226 34.17 -13.90 -4.61
C LEU A 226 35.50 -14.44 -5.13
N HIS A 227 36.00 -15.50 -4.48
CA HIS A 227 37.09 -16.34 -4.97
C HIS A 227 36.61 -17.25 -6.11
#